data_AF-K1U4Q3-F1
#
_entry.id   AF-K1U4Q3-F1
#
_cell.length_a   1.000
_cell.length_b   1.000
_cell.length_c   1.000
_cell.angle_alpha   90.00
_cell.angle_beta   90.00
_cell.angle_gamma   90.00
#
_symmetry.space_group_name_H-M   'P 1'
#
loop_
_entity.id
_entity.type
_entity.pdbx_description
1 polymer ?
#
loop_
_entity_poly.entity_id
_entity_poly.type
_entity_poly.pdbx_seq_one_letter_code
_entity_poly.pdbx_strand_id
1 'polypeptide(L)'
;YSYAENTDMAASEARHTLSLLSGHNPTLPVFLDIEHTRNGNPIASNSTYGDIAQTWCNMVSNAGYRVGIYSYYYFFQNYLTDSRFSNSGWYKWMADYRSGVSYDGSSCNMWQYSNKGTVPGVNANVDLNYWFGEYPGNNNNYTGWRSENGRDYWYENGVKQGTTGRGKEIYDSGSNAWYWLDANQGGAKAVNKDVYQEYNGGKWVRYDANGHMVKGEDCQNGKWYYFEPVTGAMIKGPWTLPDGRKVYYDPKTGIMQYGSVAVNNQLYYFDPVYGKMTSGTPGNFWYTIDGKSYWYENWVRQGWQPSNANYRGKEIYDPASGAWYWLDSVQQGAKAVSKEVYQDSNGGKWVRYDANGAMIKGWYAQDGKRWYYDLNTGAMYKG
;
A
#
# COMPACT_ATOMS: atom_id res chain seq x y z
N TYR A 1 -38.69 10.09 7.45
CA TYR A 1 -39.84 9.61 8.24
C TYR A 1 -40.30 8.25 7.75
N SER A 2 -40.42 7.28 8.64
CA SER A 2 -40.91 5.92 8.36
C SER A 2 -42.29 5.70 8.94
N TYR A 3 -43.15 5.00 8.20
CA TYR A 3 -44.44 4.50 8.67
C TYR A 3 -44.46 2.96 8.72
N ALA A 4 -43.32 2.30 8.50
CA ALA A 4 -43.25 0.85 8.41
C ALA A 4 -43.66 0.16 9.71
N GLU A 5 -44.59 -0.80 9.61
CA GLU A 5 -45.02 -1.67 10.72
C GLU A 5 -44.44 -3.10 10.60
N ASN A 6 -43.76 -3.39 9.48
CA ASN A 6 -43.14 -4.69 9.19
C ASN A 6 -42.02 -4.56 8.13
N THR A 7 -41.35 -5.68 7.85
CA THR A 7 -40.23 -5.75 6.92
C THR A 7 -40.60 -5.48 5.46
N ASP A 8 -41.80 -5.84 5.02
CA ASP A 8 -42.25 -5.58 3.64
C ASP A 8 -42.44 -4.09 3.39
N MET A 9 -43.02 -3.38 4.36
CA MET A 9 -43.13 -1.92 4.33
C MET A 9 -41.75 -1.27 4.39
N ALA A 10 -40.86 -1.74 5.28
CA ALA A 10 -39.49 -1.23 5.37
C ALA A 10 -38.71 -1.41 4.06
N ALA A 11 -38.86 -2.56 3.40
CA ALA A 11 -38.27 -2.80 2.09
C ALA A 11 -38.87 -1.92 1.00
N SER A 12 -40.18 -1.65 1.04
CA SER A 12 -40.84 -0.70 0.15
C SER A 12 -40.28 0.72 0.32
N GLU A 13 -40.18 1.20 1.56
CA GLU A 13 -39.59 2.49 1.89
C GLU A 13 -38.12 2.56 1.46
N ALA A 14 -37.33 1.50 1.66
CA ALA A 14 -35.93 1.46 1.22
C ALA A 14 -35.79 1.59 -0.30
N ARG A 15 -36.63 0.90 -1.08
CA ARG A 15 -36.64 1.05 -2.56
C ARG A 15 -37.01 2.46 -2.96
N HIS A 16 -37.98 3.07 -2.29
CA HIS A 16 -38.35 4.46 -2.55
C HIS A 16 -37.21 5.42 -2.23
N THR A 17 -36.57 5.29 -1.06
CA THR A 17 -35.36 6.04 -0.68
C THR A 17 -34.29 5.92 -1.75
N LEU A 18 -33.97 4.69 -2.21
CA LEU A 18 -32.96 4.47 -3.25
C LEU A 18 -33.32 5.11 -4.59
N SER A 19 -34.61 5.12 -4.94
CA SER A 19 -35.07 5.82 -6.15
C SER A 19 -34.83 7.33 -6.09
N LEU A 20 -35.00 7.93 -4.90
CA LEU A 20 -34.75 9.35 -4.66
C LEU A 20 -33.26 9.68 -4.55
N LEU A 21 -32.44 8.74 -4.09
CA LEU A 21 -30.99 8.90 -4.00
C LEU A 21 -30.28 8.67 -5.33
N SER A 22 -30.94 8.10 -6.33
CA SER A 22 -30.33 7.82 -7.62
C SER A 22 -29.71 9.07 -8.25
N GLY A 23 -28.40 9.02 -8.51
CA GLY A 23 -27.64 10.16 -9.04
C GLY A 23 -27.18 11.19 -7.98
N HIS A 24 -27.49 10.96 -6.71
CA HIS A 24 -27.07 11.81 -5.60
C HIS A 24 -26.09 11.08 -4.68
N ASN A 25 -25.14 11.83 -4.12
CA ASN A 25 -24.15 11.29 -3.19
C ASN A 25 -24.15 12.18 -1.93
N PRO A 26 -24.97 11.87 -0.91
CA PRO A 26 -25.06 12.68 0.29
C PRO A 26 -23.78 12.60 1.12
N THR A 27 -23.37 13.75 1.67
CA THR A 27 -22.18 13.90 2.54
C THR A 27 -22.37 13.33 3.93
N LEU A 28 -23.60 13.31 4.41
CA LEU A 28 -23.99 12.66 5.66
C LEU A 28 -24.64 11.31 5.36
N PRO A 29 -24.70 10.38 6.34
CA PRO A 29 -25.49 9.16 6.22
C PRO A 29 -26.96 9.45 5.88
N VAL A 30 -27.60 8.49 5.23
CA VAL A 30 -29.05 8.48 5.02
C VAL A 30 -29.70 7.90 6.28
N PHE A 31 -30.56 8.67 6.93
CA PHE A 31 -31.17 8.25 8.19
C PHE A 31 -32.59 7.72 7.97
N LEU A 32 -32.86 6.53 8.48
CA LEU A 32 -34.22 6.05 8.70
C LEU A 32 -34.74 6.66 10.00
N ASP A 33 -35.81 7.43 9.85
CA ASP A 33 -36.45 8.15 10.94
C ASP A 33 -37.60 7.29 11.48
N ILE A 34 -37.38 6.72 12.68
CA ILE A 34 -38.29 5.79 13.36
C ILE A 34 -38.79 6.45 14.64
N GLU A 35 -39.93 7.12 14.55
CA GLU A 35 -40.58 7.77 15.70
C GLU A 35 -42.10 7.79 15.61
N HIS A 36 -42.67 7.08 14.63
CA HIS A 36 -44.11 7.08 14.40
C HIS A 36 -44.86 6.42 15.56
N THR A 37 -45.92 7.08 16.02
CA THR A 37 -46.81 6.58 17.07
C THR A 37 -48.26 6.63 16.63
N ARG A 38 -49.07 5.70 17.12
CA ARG A 38 -50.52 5.69 16.92
C ARG A 38 -51.20 5.92 18.26
N ASN A 39 -51.91 7.04 18.38
CA ASN A 39 -52.55 7.48 19.64
C ASN A 39 -51.57 7.54 20.82
N GLY A 40 -50.33 8.01 20.57
CA GLY A 40 -49.28 8.10 21.59
C GLY A 40 -48.57 6.79 21.96
N ASN A 41 -48.92 5.67 21.31
CA ASN A 41 -48.30 4.37 21.55
C ASN A 41 -47.37 3.96 20.40
N PRO A 42 -46.30 3.17 20.66
CA PRO A 42 -45.49 2.60 19.61
C PRO A 42 -46.35 1.74 18.67
N ILE A 43 -46.08 1.83 17.36
CA ILE A 43 -46.80 1.07 16.34
C ILE A 43 -46.33 -0.39 16.19
N ALA A 44 -45.19 -0.73 16.77
CA ALA A 44 -44.58 -2.05 16.67
C ALA A 44 -43.84 -2.44 17.97
N SER A 45 -43.50 -3.73 18.10
CA SER A 45 -42.67 -4.21 19.20
C SER A 45 -41.20 -3.80 18.99
N ASN A 46 -40.40 -3.78 20.07
CA ASN A 46 -38.97 -3.45 19.99
C ASN A 46 -38.22 -4.36 19.01
N SER A 47 -38.59 -5.65 18.98
CA SER A 47 -38.01 -6.60 18.02
C SER A 47 -38.44 -6.32 16.59
N THR A 48 -39.71 -5.96 16.38
CA THR A 48 -40.21 -5.57 15.05
C THR A 48 -39.54 -4.28 14.54
N TYR A 49 -39.29 -3.29 15.40
CA TYR A 49 -38.47 -2.12 15.03
C TYR A 49 -37.06 -2.51 14.61
N GLY A 50 -36.46 -3.50 15.29
CA GLY A 50 -35.17 -4.06 14.90
C GLY A 50 -35.22 -4.71 13.51
N ASP A 51 -36.30 -5.43 13.16
CA ASP A 51 -36.48 -6.05 11.84
C ASP A 51 -36.63 -4.98 10.74
N ILE A 52 -37.42 -3.94 11.01
CA ILE A 52 -37.64 -2.78 10.13
C ILE A 52 -36.32 -2.08 9.86
N ALA A 53 -35.61 -1.69 10.92
CA ALA A 53 -34.33 -0.99 10.81
C ALA A 53 -33.29 -1.82 10.06
N GLN A 54 -33.17 -3.12 10.38
CA GLN A 54 -32.22 -3.99 9.71
C GLN A 54 -32.51 -4.17 8.23
N THR A 55 -33.79 -4.37 7.88
CA THR A 55 -34.22 -4.52 6.49
C THR A 55 -33.86 -3.29 5.67
N TRP A 56 -34.24 -2.11 6.16
CA TRP A 56 -34.01 -0.86 5.45
C TRP A 56 -32.51 -0.52 5.37
N CYS A 57 -31.79 -0.59 6.50
CA CYS A 57 -30.38 -0.25 6.55
C CYS A 57 -29.53 -1.17 5.68
N ASN A 58 -29.82 -2.48 5.64
CA ASN A 58 -29.12 -3.42 4.78
C ASN A 58 -29.35 -3.10 3.30
N MET A 59 -30.59 -2.80 2.89
CA MET A 59 -30.88 -2.47 1.49
C MET A 59 -30.19 -1.18 1.05
N VAL A 60 -30.22 -0.13 1.89
CA VAL A 60 -29.63 1.16 1.55
C VAL A 60 -28.09 1.12 1.60
N SER A 61 -27.51 0.39 2.55
CA SER A 61 -26.05 0.21 2.63
C SER A 61 -25.48 -0.70 1.54
N ASN A 62 -26.20 -1.75 1.14
CA ASN A 62 -25.81 -2.59 -0.01
C ASN A 62 -25.77 -1.81 -1.33
N ALA A 63 -26.49 -0.69 -1.43
CA ALA A 63 -26.44 0.22 -2.57
C ALA A 63 -25.29 1.26 -2.47
N GLY A 64 -24.42 1.15 -1.47
CA GLY A 64 -23.22 1.98 -1.30
C GLY A 64 -23.39 3.22 -0.42
N TYR A 65 -24.55 3.40 0.21
CA TYR A 65 -24.81 4.54 1.09
C TYR A 65 -24.49 4.22 2.54
N ARG A 66 -24.04 5.22 3.30
CA ARG A 66 -23.98 5.10 4.75
C ARG A 66 -25.36 5.32 5.35
N VAL A 67 -25.65 4.60 6.43
CA VAL A 67 -26.99 4.55 7.00
C VAL A 67 -26.97 4.84 8.49
N GLY A 68 -28.08 5.37 8.99
CA GLY A 68 -28.28 5.56 10.41
C GLY A 68 -29.74 5.55 10.80
N ILE A 69 -29.99 5.58 12.10
CA ILE A 69 -31.32 5.69 12.68
C ILE A 69 -31.46 7.06 13.32
N TYR A 70 -32.54 7.75 12.97
CA TYR A 70 -33.01 8.94 13.66
C TYR A 70 -34.21 8.61 14.55
N SER A 71 -34.23 9.17 15.76
CA SER A 71 -35.40 9.21 16.64
C SER A 71 -35.15 10.18 17.80
N TYR A 72 -36.16 10.40 18.66
CA TYR A 72 -36.01 11.19 19.88
C TYR A 72 -35.60 10.34 21.09
N TYR A 73 -35.00 10.99 22.10
CA TYR A 73 -34.39 10.34 23.27
C TYR A 73 -35.30 9.28 23.92
N TYR A 74 -36.55 9.62 24.23
CA TYR A 74 -37.47 8.70 24.91
C TYR A 74 -37.77 7.45 24.05
N PHE A 75 -37.89 7.60 22.74
CA PHE A 75 -38.15 6.46 21.84
C PHE A 75 -36.95 5.52 21.78
N PHE A 76 -35.72 6.07 21.74
CA PHE A 76 -34.49 5.27 21.86
C PHE A 76 -34.41 4.51 23.19
N GLN A 77 -34.80 5.12 24.30
CA GLN A 77 -34.70 4.49 25.63
C GLN A 77 -35.73 3.37 25.85
N ASN A 78 -36.91 3.47 25.23
CA ASN A 78 -38.04 2.58 25.56
C ASN A 78 -38.42 1.60 24.45
N TYR A 79 -38.21 1.96 23.18
CA TYR A 79 -38.74 1.20 22.04
C TYR A 79 -37.67 0.72 21.05
N LEU A 80 -36.55 1.43 20.90
CA LEU A 80 -35.41 1.01 20.06
C LEU A 80 -34.31 0.32 20.88
N THR A 81 -34.70 -0.60 21.75
CA THR A 81 -33.80 -1.28 22.71
C THR A 81 -33.37 -2.68 22.26
N ASP A 82 -33.82 -3.14 21.10
CA ASP A 82 -33.37 -4.40 20.51
C ASP A 82 -31.86 -4.33 20.19
N SER A 83 -31.15 -5.45 20.36
CA SER A 83 -29.68 -5.52 20.22
C SER A 83 -29.17 -5.09 18.84
N ARG A 84 -30.01 -5.12 17.81
CA ARG A 84 -29.67 -4.62 16.46
C ARG A 84 -29.37 -3.12 16.43
N PHE A 85 -29.93 -2.32 17.33
CA PHE A 85 -29.62 -0.89 17.42
C PHE A 85 -28.24 -0.61 18.05
N SER A 86 -27.58 -1.62 18.62
CA SER A 86 -26.19 -1.55 19.07
C SER A 86 -25.17 -1.86 17.96
N ASN A 87 -25.62 -2.03 16.72
CA ASN A 87 -24.76 -2.25 15.57
C ASN A 87 -23.86 -1.04 15.29
N SER A 88 -22.53 -1.23 15.34
CA SER A 88 -21.55 -0.18 15.08
C SER A 88 -21.51 0.32 13.62
N GLY A 89 -22.19 -0.37 12.70
CA GLY A 89 -22.34 0.02 11.30
C GLY A 89 -23.42 1.07 11.04
N TRP A 90 -24.27 1.40 12.02
CA TRP A 90 -25.34 2.41 11.86
C TRP A 90 -25.04 3.66 12.68
N TYR A 91 -25.17 4.82 12.04
CA TYR A 91 -25.08 6.11 12.75
C TYR A 91 -26.32 6.34 13.60
N LYS A 92 -26.15 6.98 14.75
CA LYS A 92 -27.26 7.36 15.64
C LYS A 92 -27.44 8.87 15.65
N TRP A 93 -28.59 9.33 15.15
CA TRP A 93 -29.02 10.72 15.22
C TRP A 93 -30.15 10.84 16.25
N MET A 94 -29.89 11.51 17.36
CA MET A 94 -30.83 11.57 18.49
C MET A 94 -31.33 12.99 18.73
N ALA A 95 -32.64 13.18 18.75
CA ALA A 95 -33.25 14.42 19.21
C ALA A 95 -33.44 14.42 20.72
N ASP A 96 -32.91 15.44 21.40
CA ASP A 96 -33.13 15.66 22.83
C ASP A 96 -33.03 17.15 23.16
N TYR A 97 -34.16 17.74 23.57
CA TYR A 97 -34.31 19.17 23.85
C TYR A 97 -34.38 19.48 25.35
N ARG A 98 -34.17 18.47 26.20
CA ARG A 98 -34.26 18.66 27.65
C ARG A 98 -33.20 19.65 28.13
N SER A 99 -33.64 20.64 28.90
CA SER A 99 -32.75 21.64 29.48
C SER A 99 -31.67 20.98 30.36
N GLY A 100 -30.41 21.42 30.19
CA GLY A 100 -29.27 20.92 30.97
C GLY A 100 -28.65 19.61 30.48
N VAL A 101 -29.15 19.02 29.39
CA VAL A 101 -28.51 17.87 28.74
C VAL A 101 -27.38 18.33 27.82
N SER A 102 -26.27 17.58 27.83
CA SER A 102 -25.17 17.71 26.89
C SER A 102 -24.64 16.32 26.56
N TYR A 103 -24.22 16.11 25.31
CA TYR A 103 -23.61 14.87 24.85
C TYR A 103 -22.15 15.11 24.43
N ASP A 104 -21.33 14.08 24.55
CA ASP A 104 -19.91 14.07 24.19
C ASP A 104 -19.61 13.19 22.96
N GLY A 105 -20.65 12.66 22.32
CA GLY A 105 -20.54 11.72 21.19
C GLY A 105 -20.54 10.24 21.57
N SER A 106 -20.51 9.88 22.85
CA SER A 106 -20.57 8.47 23.29
C SER A 106 -21.95 7.84 23.08
N SER A 107 -23.01 8.65 23.18
CA SER A 107 -24.41 8.18 23.17
C SER A 107 -25.10 8.32 21.81
N CYS A 108 -24.56 9.14 20.91
CA CYS A 108 -25.03 9.37 19.55
C CYS A 108 -23.94 10.04 18.70
N ASN A 109 -24.01 9.87 17.37
CA ASN A 109 -23.10 10.53 16.44
C ASN A 109 -23.58 11.93 16.05
N MET A 110 -24.89 12.17 16.08
CA MET A 110 -25.49 13.46 15.82
C MET A 110 -26.57 13.75 16.86
N TRP A 111 -26.54 14.92 17.47
CA TRP A 111 -27.52 15.37 18.44
C TRP A 111 -28.32 16.54 17.88
N GLN A 112 -29.62 16.36 17.69
CA GLN A 112 -30.54 17.46 17.43
C GLN A 112 -30.90 18.10 18.77
N TYR A 113 -30.33 19.28 19.04
CA TYR A 113 -30.46 19.96 20.33
C TYR A 113 -31.55 21.04 20.34
N SER A 114 -32.07 21.41 19.16
CA SER A 114 -33.19 22.33 19.03
C SER A 114 -33.97 22.02 17.76
N ASN A 115 -35.30 22.19 17.80
CA ASN A 115 -36.17 22.18 16.61
C ASN A 115 -36.39 23.60 16.04
N LYS A 116 -35.67 24.59 16.57
CA LYS A 116 -35.83 26.00 16.22
C LYS A 116 -34.50 26.73 16.27
N GLY A 117 -34.15 27.40 15.18
CA GLY A 117 -32.86 28.03 15.01
C GLY A 117 -32.69 28.71 13.67
N THR A 118 -31.59 29.46 13.54
CA THR A 118 -31.18 30.13 12.32
C THR A 118 -29.76 29.74 11.96
N VAL A 119 -29.54 29.31 10.72
CA VAL A 119 -28.21 29.00 10.18
C VAL A 119 -27.94 29.98 9.03
N PRO A 120 -26.77 30.65 8.99
CA PRO A 120 -26.43 31.56 7.89
C PRO A 120 -26.60 30.88 6.52
N GLY A 121 -27.33 31.54 5.61
CA GLY A 121 -27.62 31.02 4.27
C GLY A 121 -28.94 30.25 4.14
N VAL A 122 -29.67 30.01 5.23
CA VAL A 122 -31.02 29.40 5.19
C VAL A 122 -32.06 30.39 5.70
N ASN A 123 -32.95 30.85 4.81
CA ASN A 123 -33.99 31.81 5.11
C ASN A 123 -35.28 31.13 5.60
N ALA A 124 -35.16 30.25 6.59
CA ALA A 124 -36.26 29.57 7.27
C ALA A 124 -35.83 29.14 8.68
N ASN A 125 -36.80 28.85 9.54
CA ASN A 125 -36.52 28.19 10.80
C ASN A 125 -36.05 26.74 10.54
N VAL A 126 -35.00 26.30 11.21
CA VAL A 126 -34.41 24.97 11.03
C VAL A 126 -34.10 24.28 12.35
N ASP A 127 -34.04 22.95 12.30
CA ASP A 127 -33.50 22.15 13.39
C ASP A 127 -31.98 22.33 13.50
N LEU A 128 -31.46 22.39 14.73
CA LEU A 128 -30.04 22.58 15.00
C LEU A 128 -29.43 21.30 15.55
N ASN A 129 -28.28 20.94 14.98
CA ASN A 129 -27.61 19.67 15.25
C ASN A 129 -26.13 19.87 15.59
N TYR A 130 -25.60 19.06 16.51
CA TYR A 130 -24.18 18.84 16.68
C TYR A 130 -23.78 17.49 16.08
N TRP A 131 -22.74 17.48 15.26
CA TRP A 131 -22.07 16.25 14.82
C TRP A 131 -20.89 15.95 15.74
N PHE A 132 -20.78 14.72 16.21
CA PHE A 132 -19.68 14.25 17.05
C PHE A 132 -18.77 13.29 16.27
N GLY A 133 -17.46 13.49 16.41
CA GLY A 133 -16.43 12.67 15.77
C GLY A 133 -16.06 13.15 14.36
N GLU A 134 -15.38 12.29 13.61
CA GLU A 134 -14.91 12.62 12.25
C GLU A 134 -16.09 12.92 11.33
N TYR A 135 -15.99 14.01 10.58
CA TYR A 135 -17.03 14.41 9.64
C TYR A 135 -17.12 13.36 8.52
N PRO A 136 -18.32 12.86 8.24
CA PRO A 136 -18.51 11.69 7.40
C PRO A 136 -18.24 11.96 5.91
N GLY A 137 -18.04 13.21 5.46
CA GLY A 137 -17.54 13.58 4.12
C GLY A 137 -17.71 12.56 2.99
N ASN A 138 -18.63 12.80 2.06
CA ASN A 138 -18.86 12.01 0.85
C ASN A 138 -17.55 11.69 0.11
N ASN A 139 -17.00 10.47 0.25
CA ASN A 139 -15.71 10.14 -0.33
C ASN A 139 -15.67 8.81 -1.07
N ASN A 140 -16.81 8.27 -1.52
CA ASN A 140 -16.82 6.99 -2.22
C ASN A 140 -16.01 6.94 -3.54
N ASN A 141 -15.43 8.06 -4.01
CA ASN A 141 -14.57 8.12 -5.21
C ASN A 141 -13.34 9.04 -5.10
N TYR A 142 -12.95 9.51 -3.90
CA TYR A 142 -11.80 10.41 -3.78
C TYR A 142 -10.47 9.65 -3.85
N THR A 143 -9.65 9.97 -4.84
CA THR A 143 -8.26 9.48 -4.95
C THR A 143 -7.32 10.67 -4.99
N GLY A 144 -6.44 10.80 -3.99
CA GLY A 144 -5.54 11.94 -3.86
C GLY A 144 -5.03 12.20 -2.44
N TRP A 145 -4.22 13.26 -2.30
CA TRP A 145 -3.69 13.71 -1.02
C TRP A 145 -4.75 14.41 -0.16
N ARG A 146 -4.76 14.14 1.14
CA ARG A 146 -5.55 14.87 2.13
C ARG A 146 -4.69 15.16 3.34
N SER A 147 -4.69 16.42 3.78
CA SER A 147 -4.02 16.84 5.01
C SER A 147 -4.98 16.71 6.20
N GLU A 148 -4.56 15.98 7.23
CA GLU A 148 -5.30 15.77 8.48
C GLU A 148 -4.33 15.98 9.66
N ASN A 149 -4.68 16.88 10.59
CA ASN A 149 -3.87 17.15 11.79
C ASN A 149 -2.38 17.44 11.50
N GLY A 150 -2.10 18.17 10.42
CA GLY A 150 -0.74 18.56 10.02
C GLY A 150 0.09 17.46 9.34
N ARG A 151 -0.53 16.35 8.93
CA ARG A 151 0.11 15.28 8.15
C ARG A 151 -0.66 15.02 6.88
N ASP A 152 0.04 14.56 5.85
CA ASP A 152 -0.57 14.22 4.57
C ASP A 152 -0.81 12.71 4.45
N TYR A 153 -1.97 12.34 3.93
CA TYR A 153 -2.40 10.96 3.71
C TYR A 153 -2.86 10.81 2.27
N TRP A 154 -2.61 9.65 1.68
CA TRP A 154 -3.14 9.32 0.36
C TRP A 154 -4.40 8.46 0.51
N TYR A 155 -5.43 8.84 -0.23
CA TYR A 155 -6.68 8.12 -0.34
C TYR A 155 -6.82 7.50 -1.72
N GLU A 156 -7.39 6.30 -1.81
CA GLU A 156 -7.83 5.68 -3.06
C GLU A 156 -9.29 5.28 -2.89
N ASN A 157 -10.18 5.81 -3.73
CA ASN A 157 -11.63 5.62 -3.65
C ASN A 157 -12.19 5.84 -2.22
N GLY A 158 -11.69 6.88 -1.55
CA GLY A 158 -12.09 7.21 -0.17
C GLY A 158 -11.46 6.38 0.92
N VAL A 159 -10.62 5.40 0.59
CA VAL A 159 -9.93 4.55 1.57
C VAL A 159 -8.52 5.06 1.81
N LYS A 160 -8.20 5.37 3.07
CA LYS A 160 -6.84 5.76 3.51
C LYS A 160 -5.86 4.61 3.28
N GLN A 161 -4.79 4.89 2.54
CA GLN A 161 -3.82 3.88 2.13
C GLN A 161 -2.62 3.78 3.09
N GLY A 162 -1.89 2.67 3.01
CA GLY A 162 -0.64 2.48 3.78
C GLY A 162 -0.82 2.29 5.28
N THR A 163 -2.00 1.90 5.73
CA THR A 163 -2.34 1.74 7.16
C THR A 163 -2.00 0.36 7.74
N THR A 164 -1.57 -0.59 6.91
CA THR A 164 -1.28 -1.98 7.30
C THR A 164 0.14 -2.41 6.95
N GLY A 165 0.61 -3.47 7.58
CA GLY A 165 1.96 -4.01 7.35
C GLY A 165 3.04 -2.96 7.68
N ARG A 166 4.00 -2.77 6.77
CA ARG A 166 5.04 -1.74 6.89
C ARG A 166 4.62 -0.38 6.30
N GLY A 167 3.56 -0.36 5.50
CA GLY A 167 3.18 0.78 4.67
C GLY A 167 2.89 0.41 3.22
N LYS A 168 2.72 1.43 2.38
CA LYS A 168 2.43 1.27 0.94
C LYS A 168 3.22 2.30 0.13
N GLU A 169 3.82 1.85 -0.97
CA GLU A 169 4.35 2.73 -2.00
C GLU A 169 3.22 3.13 -2.95
N ILE A 170 3.12 4.42 -3.27
CA ILE A 170 2.15 4.95 -4.24
C ILE A 170 2.84 5.86 -5.24
N TYR A 171 2.28 5.95 -6.43
CA TYR A 171 2.71 6.89 -7.46
C TYR A 171 1.61 7.94 -7.65
N ASP A 172 1.98 9.21 -7.50
CA ASP A 172 1.09 10.33 -7.78
C ASP A 172 1.45 10.95 -9.13
N SER A 173 0.57 10.75 -10.11
CA SER A 173 0.73 11.31 -11.45
C SER A 173 0.74 12.84 -11.51
N GLY A 174 0.13 13.52 -10.53
CA GLY A 174 0.09 14.98 -10.49
C GLY A 174 1.44 15.59 -10.18
N SER A 175 2.20 14.97 -9.27
CA SER A 175 3.59 15.36 -8.94
C SER A 175 4.65 14.58 -9.72
N ASN A 176 4.25 13.57 -10.50
CA ASN A 176 5.16 12.67 -11.21
C ASN A 176 6.20 12.03 -10.26
N ALA A 177 5.76 11.66 -9.07
CA ALA A 177 6.64 11.19 -7.99
C ALA A 177 6.07 9.98 -7.27
N TRP A 178 6.99 9.16 -6.75
CA TRP A 178 6.68 8.03 -5.88
C TRP A 178 6.78 8.46 -4.42
N TYR A 179 5.90 7.92 -3.57
CA TYR A 179 5.81 8.23 -2.15
C TYR A 179 5.67 6.96 -1.33
N TRP A 180 6.04 7.04 -0.06
CA TRP A 180 5.75 6.01 0.93
C TRP A 180 4.75 6.50 1.96
N LEU A 181 3.77 5.65 2.23
CA LEU A 181 2.78 5.82 3.29
C LEU A 181 3.18 4.89 4.44
N ASP A 182 3.56 5.45 5.59
CA ASP A 182 4.12 4.70 6.69
C ASP A 182 3.04 4.19 7.65
N ALA A 183 2.87 2.86 7.70
CA ALA A 183 1.88 2.22 8.56
C ALA A 183 2.12 2.47 10.06
N ASN A 184 3.39 2.59 10.49
CA ASN A 184 3.70 2.93 11.89
C ASN A 184 3.26 4.35 12.26
N GLN A 185 2.97 5.18 11.26
CA GLN A 185 2.42 6.53 11.42
C GLN A 185 0.97 6.63 10.94
N GLY A 186 0.27 5.48 10.83
CA GLY A 186 -1.13 5.42 10.40
C GLY A 186 -1.35 5.74 8.92
N GLY A 187 -0.38 5.46 8.06
CA GLY A 187 -0.42 5.74 6.62
C GLY A 187 0.00 7.16 6.24
N ALA A 188 0.65 7.90 7.14
CA ALA A 188 1.15 9.24 6.84
C ALA A 188 2.28 9.20 5.80
N LYS A 189 2.34 10.22 4.94
CA LYS A 189 3.42 10.42 3.98
C LYS A 189 4.78 10.50 4.69
N ALA A 190 5.70 9.61 4.31
CA ALA A 190 7.07 9.66 4.79
C ALA A 190 7.85 10.78 4.09
N VAL A 191 8.68 11.48 4.87
CA VAL A 191 9.59 12.53 4.39
C VAL A 191 10.96 12.34 5.05
N ASN A 192 12.04 12.72 4.36
CA ASN A 192 13.42 12.60 4.83
C ASN A 192 13.75 11.20 5.39
N LYS A 193 13.33 10.14 4.70
CA LYS A 193 13.33 8.78 5.25
C LYS A 193 13.82 7.75 4.26
N ASP A 194 14.67 6.86 4.75
CA ASP A 194 15.04 5.63 4.06
C ASP A 194 14.06 4.51 4.42
N VAL A 195 13.60 3.79 3.41
CA VAL A 195 12.62 2.71 3.55
C VAL A 195 13.14 1.46 2.86
N TYR A 196 13.13 0.34 3.58
CA TYR A 196 13.34 -0.97 2.99
C TYR A 196 12.03 -1.55 2.47
N GLN A 197 11.98 -1.83 1.17
CA GLN A 197 10.87 -2.49 0.48
C GLN A 197 11.23 -3.95 0.21
N GLU A 198 10.43 -4.88 0.71
CA GLU A 198 10.74 -6.32 0.65
C GLU A 198 10.39 -6.97 -0.71
N TYR A 199 9.51 -6.35 -1.49
CA TYR A 199 9.05 -6.88 -2.78
C TYR A 199 10.19 -6.97 -3.80
N ASN A 200 10.15 -7.98 -4.68
CA ASN A 200 11.15 -8.22 -5.74
C ASN A 200 12.59 -8.17 -5.23
N GLY A 201 12.86 -8.95 -4.19
CA GLY A 201 14.22 -9.16 -3.71
C GLY A 201 14.79 -8.08 -2.80
N GLY A 202 13.98 -7.16 -2.30
CA GLY A 202 14.45 -6.25 -1.27
C GLY A 202 15.26 -5.08 -1.83
N LYS A 203 14.80 -3.84 -1.63
CA LYS A 203 15.57 -2.64 -1.95
C LYS A 203 15.42 -1.59 -0.86
N TRP A 204 16.48 -0.84 -0.63
CA TRP A 204 16.38 0.41 0.11
C TRP A 204 16.05 1.53 -0.88
N VAL A 205 15.13 2.42 -0.52
CA VAL A 205 14.82 3.66 -1.25
C VAL A 205 14.86 4.83 -0.27
N ARG A 206 14.96 6.06 -0.79
CA ARG A 206 14.92 7.29 0.02
C ARG A 206 13.80 8.20 -0.43
N TYR A 207 13.15 8.86 0.52
CA TYR A 207 12.17 9.91 0.29
C TYR A 207 12.71 11.25 0.79
N ASP A 208 12.64 12.28 -0.05
CA ASP A 208 13.14 13.63 0.24
C ASP A 208 12.24 14.41 1.23
N ALA A 209 12.54 15.69 1.44
CA ALA A 209 11.79 16.55 2.35
C ALA A 209 10.33 16.80 1.93
N ASN A 210 10.01 16.61 0.65
CA ASN A 210 8.64 16.70 0.12
C ASN A 210 7.94 15.34 0.10
N GLY A 211 8.69 14.26 0.32
CA GLY A 211 8.24 12.87 0.28
C GLY A 211 8.40 12.22 -1.08
N HIS A 212 9.10 12.85 -2.02
CA HIS A 212 9.38 12.25 -3.33
C HIS A 212 10.50 11.23 -3.23
N MET A 213 10.33 10.08 -3.88
CA MET A 213 11.39 9.08 -3.99
C MET A 213 12.59 9.67 -4.75
N VAL A 214 13.74 9.62 -4.11
CA VAL A 214 15.02 10.09 -4.66
C VAL A 214 15.50 9.14 -5.76
N LYS A 215 16.03 9.72 -6.84
CA LYS A 215 16.58 9.02 -8.00
C LYS A 215 17.88 9.73 -8.42
N GLY A 216 18.90 8.94 -8.79
CA GLY A 216 20.22 9.46 -9.16
C GLY A 216 21.15 9.66 -7.96
N GLU A 217 22.19 10.47 -8.16
CA GLU A 217 23.14 10.84 -7.09
C GLU A 217 22.47 11.76 -6.08
N ASP A 218 22.67 11.47 -4.79
CA ASP A 218 22.05 12.19 -3.68
C ASP A 218 23.08 12.44 -2.58
N CYS A 219 23.23 13.70 -2.15
CA CYS A 219 24.21 14.10 -1.14
C CYS A 219 23.52 14.51 0.15
N GLN A 220 23.69 13.71 1.20
CA GLN A 220 23.15 13.97 2.53
C GLN A 220 24.30 14.22 3.50
N ASN A 221 24.40 15.44 4.03
CA ASN A 221 25.42 15.83 5.01
C ASN A 221 26.85 15.48 4.55
N GLY A 222 27.17 15.74 3.28
CA GLY A 222 28.48 15.44 2.68
C GLY A 222 28.71 13.96 2.33
N LYS A 223 27.72 13.09 2.54
CA LYS A 223 27.78 11.67 2.16
C LYS A 223 26.98 11.45 0.89
N TRP A 224 27.64 10.89 -0.11
CA TRP A 224 27.02 10.61 -1.41
C TRP A 224 26.45 9.20 -1.46
N TYR A 225 25.26 9.09 -2.03
CA TYR A 225 24.51 7.88 -2.31
C TYR A 225 24.12 7.89 -3.79
N TYR A 226 23.70 6.74 -4.31
CA TYR A 226 23.10 6.68 -5.64
C TYR A 226 21.89 5.76 -5.64
N PHE A 227 20.80 6.26 -6.21
CA PHE A 227 19.53 5.57 -6.33
C PHE A 227 19.25 5.28 -7.81
N GLU A 228 19.00 4.02 -8.15
CA GLU A 228 18.82 3.62 -9.54
C GLU A 228 17.61 4.36 -10.17
N PRO A 229 17.78 5.04 -11.33
CA PRO A 229 16.77 5.97 -11.85
C PRO A 229 15.38 5.39 -12.14
N VAL A 230 15.25 4.11 -12.45
CA VAL A 230 13.95 3.50 -12.73
C VAL A 230 13.24 3.12 -11.43
N THR A 231 13.91 2.36 -10.57
CA THR A 231 13.34 1.68 -9.40
C THR A 231 13.52 2.42 -8.09
N GLY A 232 14.41 3.42 -8.04
CA GLY A 232 14.83 4.10 -6.81
C GLY A 232 15.68 3.24 -5.88
N ALA A 233 16.15 2.07 -6.32
CA ALA A 233 16.95 1.18 -5.47
C ALA A 233 18.31 1.81 -5.14
N MET A 234 18.61 1.95 -3.85
CA MET A 234 19.90 2.40 -3.36
C MET A 234 20.99 1.42 -3.77
N ILE A 235 21.96 1.92 -4.52
CA ILE A 235 23.11 1.14 -4.95
C ILE A 235 24.11 1.00 -3.81
N LYS A 236 24.61 -0.23 -3.68
CA LYS A 236 25.66 -0.64 -2.77
C LYS A 236 26.71 -1.44 -3.53
N GLY A 237 27.96 -1.40 -3.07
CA GLY A 237 29.09 -2.08 -3.70
C GLY A 237 29.56 -1.41 -5.00
N PRO A 238 30.23 -2.18 -5.89
CA PRO A 238 30.73 -1.69 -7.17
C PRO A 238 29.60 -1.19 -8.08
N TRP A 239 29.81 -0.08 -8.77
CA TRP A 239 28.85 0.43 -9.75
C TRP A 239 29.52 1.25 -10.86
N THR A 240 28.88 1.27 -12.03
CA THR A 240 29.23 2.19 -13.12
C THR A 240 28.07 3.15 -13.33
N LEU A 241 28.32 4.44 -13.09
CA LEU A 241 27.33 5.51 -13.24
C LEU A 241 27.02 5.78 -14.72
N PRO A 242 25.90 6.47 -15.04
CA PRO A 242 25.53 6.79 -16.42
C PRO A 242 26.58 7.60 -17.19
N ASP A 243 27.41 8.37 -16.50
CA ASP A 243 28.53 9.13 -17.08
C ASP A 243 29.80 8.29 -17.29
N GLY A 244 29.76 6.99 -16.98
CA GLY A 244 30.85 6.05 -17.13
C GLY A 244 31.83 6.01 -15.95
N ARG A 245 31.65 6.83 -14.91
CA ARG A 245 32.46 6.71 -13.68
C ARG A 245 32.21 5.36 -13.03
N LYS A 246 33.30 4.63 -12.76
CA LYS A 246 33.29 3.47 -11.88
C LYS A 246 33.49 3.97 -10.46
N VAL A 247 32.52 3.70 -9.59
CA VAL A 247 32.48 4.18 -8.21
C VAL A 247 32.15 3.02 -7.29
N TYR A 248 32.52 3.13 -6.02
CA TYR A 248 32.24 2.10 -5.02
C TYR A 248 31.45 2.67 -3.86
N TYR A 249 30.32 2.06 -3.54
CA TYR A 249 29.50 2.39 -2.39
C TYR A 249 29.71 1.35 -1.29
N ASP A 250 29.80 1.79 -0.04
CA ASP A 250 29.94 0.90 1.11
C ASP A 250 28.78 -0.12 1.13
N PRO A 251 29.08 -1.43 1.24
CA PRO A 251 28.09 -2.48 1.06
C PRO A 251 27.08 -2.56 2.22
N LYS A 252 27.32 -1.89 3.34
CA LYS A 252 26.39 -1.87 4.48
C LYS A 252 25.50 -0.62 4.42
N THR A 253 26.13 0.54 4.25
CA THR A 253 25.53 1.87 4.42
C THR A 253 25.12 2.52 3.10
N GLY A 254 25.71 2.14 1.96
CA GLY A 254 25.49 2.78 0.66
C GLY A 254 26.24 4.11 0.48
N ILE A 255 27.17 4.46 1.38
CA ILE A 255 27.95 5.70 1.28
C ILE A 255 29.08 5.51 0.26
N MET A 256 29.21 6.44 -0.70
CA MET A 256 30.31 6.45 -1.68
C MET A 256 31.66 6.51 -0.98
N GLN A 257 32.58 5.66 -1.40
CA GLN A 257 33.93 5.59 -0.85
C GLN A 257 34.93 6.33 -1.72
N TYR A 258 36.02 6.75 -1.08
CA TYR A 258 37.11 7.53 -1.65
C TYR A 258 38.45 6.95 -1.21
N GLY A 259 39.52 7.28 -1.93
CA GLY A 259 40.87 6.80 -1.64
C GLY A 259 41.03 5.30 -1.89
N SER A 260 41.94 4.67 -1.16
CA SER A 260 42.27 3.25 -1.32
C SER A 260 41.21 2.34 -0.70
N VAL A 261 40.60 1.46 -1.50
CA VAL A 261 39.59 0.50 -1.05
C VAL A 261 39.90 -0.89 -1.61
N ALA A 262 39.83 -1.90 -0.75
CA ALA A 262 39.96 -3.30 -1.16
C ALA A 262 38.59 -3.85 -1.60
N VAL A 263 38.48 -4.26 -2.85
CA VAL A 263 37.27 -4.86 -3.43
C VAL A 263 37.64 -6.22 -3.99
N ASN A 264 37.01 -7.29 -3.45
CA ASN A 264 37.31 -8.67 -3.84
C ASN A 264 38.81 -9.01 -3.82
N ASN A 265 39.48 -8.68 -2.70
CA ASN A 265 40.92 -8.88 -2.47
C ASN A 265 41.87 -8.13 -3.43
N GLN A 266 41.36 -7.21 -4.22
CA GLN A 266 42.16 -6.33 -5.08
C GLN A 266 42.04 -4.88 -4.61
N LEU A 267 43.16 -4.16 -4.60
CA LEU A 267 43.19 -2.76 -4.20
C LEU A 267 42.83 -1.85 -5.38
N TYR A 268 41.92 -0.91 -5.13
CA TYR A 268 41.51 0.13 -6.06
C TYR A 268 41.68 1.50 -5.40
N TYR A 269 41.88 2.55 -6.19
CA TYR A 269 41.90 3.92 -5.70
C TYR A 269 40.79 4.74 -6.35
N PHE A 270 39.98 5.41 -5.53
CA PHE A 270 38.89 6.30 -5.94
C PHE A 270 39.27 7.75 -5.67
N ASP A 271 39.16 8.60 -6.69
CA ASP A 271 39.45 10.03 -6.60
C ASP A 271 38.66 10.70 -5.45
N PRO A 272 39.31 11.45 -4.55
CA PRO A 272 38.66 12.12 -3.41
C PRO A 272 37.59 13.16 -3.76
N VAL A 273 37.51 13.62 -5.02
CA VAL A 273 36.55 14.66 -5.42
C VAL A 273 35.26 14.03 -5.96
N TYR A 274 35.36 13.15 -6.94
CA TYR A 274 34.22 12.60 -7.70
C TYR A 274 33.96 11.12 -7.43
N GLY A 275 34.77 10.47 -6.58
CA GLY A 275 34.68 9.04 -6.27
C GLY A 275 35.03 8.13 -7.45
N LYS A 276 35.61 8.68 -8.53
CA LYS A 276 35.94 7.93 -9.74
C LYS A 276 37.14 7.03 -9.50
N MET A 277 37.04 5.75 -9.85
CA MET A 277 38.17 4.82 -9.86
C MET A 277 39.27 5.32 -10.82
N THR A 278 40.48 5.50 -10.30
CA THR A 278 41.67 5.96 -11.06
C THR A 278 42.78 4.92 -11.11
N SER A 279 42.74 3.90 -10.24
CA SER A 279 43.66 2.76 -10.28
C SER A 279 42.98 1.44 -9.93
N GLY A 280 43.62 0.34 -10.31
CA GLY A 280 43.07 -1.02 -10.27
C GLY A 280 42.60 -1.49 -11.65
N THR A 281 42.60 -2.81 -11.86
CA THR A 281 42.26 -3.42 -13.15
C THR A 281 40.85 -3.99 -13.07
N PRO A 282 39.86 -3.41 -13.77
CA PRO A 282 38.55 -4.03 -13.94
C PRO A 282 38.69 -5.45 -14.50
N GLY A 283 37.97 -6.38 -13.88
CA GLY A 283 37.85 -7.74 -14.37
C GLY A 283 36.46 -8.27 -14.09
N ASN A 284 36.32 -9.58 -14.26
CA ASN A 284 35.08 -10.28 -13.96
C ASN A 284 35.17 -10.91 -12.58
N PHE A 285 34.16 -10.69 -11.73
CA PHE A 285 34.19 -11.20 -10.36
C PHE A 285 32.80 -11.29 -9.71
N TRP A 286 32.70 -12.17 -8.72
CA TRP A 286 31.59 -12.19 -7.77
C TRP A 286 31.79 -11.15 -6.66
N TYR A 287 30.71 -10.50 -6.25
CA TYR A 287 30.71 -9.63 -5.08
C TYR A 287 29.43 -9.84 -4.26
N THR A 288 29.57 -9.95 -2.94
CA THR A 288 28.44 -10.22 -2.04
C THR A 288 28.03 -8.96 -1.29
N ILE A 289 26.75 -8.63 -1.35
CA ILE A 289 26.13 -7.49 -0.68
C ILE A 289 24.88 -8.01 0.04
N ASP A 290 24.77 -7.72 1.34
CA ASP A 290 23.61 -8.13 2.16
C ASP A 290 23.24 -9.63 1.99
N GLY A 291 24.27 -10.49 1.93
CA GLY A 291 24.11 -11.95 1.79
C GLY A 291 23.79 -12.45 0.38
N LYS A 292 23.65 -11.55 -0.60
CA LYS A 292 23.40 -11.89 -2.02
C LYS A 292 24.65 -11.70 -2.85
N SER A 293 24.98 -12.67 -3.70
CA SER A 293 26.12 -12.57 -4.61
C SER A 293 25.69 -12.06 -5.98
N TYR A 294 26.46 -11.14 -6.54
CA TYR A 294 26.24 -10.52 -7.85
C TYR A 294 27.49 -10.69 -8.70
N TRP A 295 27.31 -10.89 -10.00
CA TRP A 295 28.40 -10.98 -10.95
C TRP A 295 28.63 -9.61 -11.61
N TYR A 296 29.89 -9.20 -11.64
CA TYR A 296 30.33 -7.98 -12.32
C TYR A 296 31.21 -8.36 -13.50
N GLU A 297 30.95 -7.76 -14.65
CA GLU A 297 31.83 -7.79 -15.82
C GLU A 297 32.38 -6.38 -16.01
N ASN A 298 33.69 -6.21 -15.84
CA ASN A 298 34.35 -4.90 -15.96
C ASN A 298 33.65 -3.79 -15.16
N TRP A 299 33.28 -4.06 -13.89
CA TRP A 299 32.54 -3.16 -12.98
C TRP A 299 31.06 -2.90 -13.33
N VAL A 300 30.49 -3.60 -14.31
CA VAL A 300 29.07 -3.52 -14.62
C VAL A 300 28.35 -4.72 -14.02
N ARG A 301 27.37 -4.46 -13.14
CA ARG A 301 26.52 -5.51 -12.57
C ARG A 301 25.72 -6.18 -13.68
N GLN A 302 25.80 -7.49 -13.76
CA GLN A 302 25.10 -8.27 -14.77
C GLN A 302 23.75 -8.76 -14.27
N GLY A 303 22.86 -9.15 -15.19
CA GLY A 303 21.58 -9.77 -14.85
C GLY A 303 20.48 -8.81 -14.39
N TRP A 304 20.69 -7.49 -14.46
CA TRP A 304 19.69 -6.51 -14.05
C TRP A 304 19.50 -5.41 -15.10
N GLN A 305 18.26 -5.28 -15.61
CA GLN A 305 17.86 -4.25 -16.57
C GLN A 305 16.51 -3.67 -16.15
N PRO A 306 16.47 -2.74 -15.19
CA PRO A 306 15.22 -2.26 -14.61
C PRO A 306 14.32 -1.52 -15.61
N SER A 307 14.88 -0.96 -16.69
CA SER A 307 14.12 -0.31 -17.76
C SER A 307 13.43 -1.30 -18.72
N ASN A 308 13.67 -2.60 -18.61
CA ASN A 308 13.10 -3.62 -19.50
C ASN A 308 12.27 -4.64 -18.71
N ALA A 309 10.95 -4.44 -18.68
CA ALA A 309 10.01 -5.31 -17.97
C ALA A 309 9.97 -6.77 -18.49
N ASN A 310 10.45 -7.01 -19.72
CA ASN A 310 10.53 -8.34 -20.31
C ASN A 310 11.86 -9.04 -20.01
N TYR A 311 12.86 -8.33 -19.50
CA TYR A 311 14.13 -8.94 -19.13
C TYR A 311 13.96 -9.83 -17.91
N ARG A 312 14.44 -11.08 -18.00
CA ARG A 312 14.30 -12.09 -16.92
C ARG A 312 15.58 -12.29 -16.14
N GLY A 313 16.74 -12.04 -16.75
CA GLY A 313 18.03 -12.27 -16.16
C GLY A 313 19.09 -12.57 -17.20
N LYS A 314 20.27 -12.97 -16.74
CA LYS A 314 21.42 -13.34 -17.58
C LYS A 314 22.01 -14.66 -17.12
N GLU A 315 22.28 -15.55 -18.06
CA GLU A 315 23.15 -16.70 -17.82
C GLU A 315 24.61 -16.27 -18.00
N ILE A 316 25.48 -16.67 -17.07
CA ILE A 316 26.91 -16.41 -17.12
C ILE A 316 27.70 -17.68 -16.84
N TYR A 317 28.90 -17.76 -17.40
CA TYR A 317 29.88 -18.80 -17.10
C TYR A 317 31.00 -18.20 -16.26
N ASP A 318 31.32 -18.84 -15.14
CA ASP A 318 32.46 -18.48 -14.31
C ASP A 318 33.61 -19.50 -14.56
N PRO A 319 34.68 -19.09 -15.26
CA PRO A 319 35.80 -19.99 -15.55
C PRO A 319 36.53 -20.48 -14.29
N ALA A 320 36.47 -19.74 -13.18
CA ALA A 320 37.17 -20.10 -11.96
C ALA A 320 36.51 -21.30 -11.26
N SER A 321 35.18 -21.37 -11.28
CA SER A 321 34.44 -22.52 -10.75
C SER A 321 34.13 -23.58 -11.81
N GLY A 322 34.26 -23.23 -13.10
CA GLY A 322 33.92 -24.11 -14.22
C GLY A 322 32.41 -24.33 -14.40
N ALA A 323 31.56 -23.47 -13.80
CA ALA A 323 30.12 -23.65 -13.75
C ALA A 323 29.34 -22.49 -14.39
N TRP A 324 28.09 -22.78 -14.75
CA TRP A 324 27.12 -21.81 -15.26
C TRP A 324 26.19 -21.35 -14.14
N TYR A 325 25.79 -20.08 -14.17
CA TYR A 325 24.97 -19.43 -13.15
C TYR A 325 23.89 -18.58 -13.80
N TRP A 326 22.76 -18.41 -13.11
CA TRP A 326 21.73 -17.46 -13.49
C TRP A 326 21.72 -16.25 -12.56
N LEU A 327 21.67 -15.06 -13.16
CA LEU A 327 21.51 -13.79 -12.47
C LEU A 327 20.07 -13.32 -12.66
N ASP A 328 19.30 -13.33 -11.57
CA ASP A 328 17.85 -13.11 -11.59
C ASP A 328 17.52 -11.61 -11.57
N SER A 329 16.91 -11.12 -12.64
CA SER A 329 16.54 -9.71 -12.78
C SER A 329 15.52 -9.23 -11.74
N VAL A 330 14.61 -10.11 -11.30
CA VAL A 330 13.62 -9.81 -10.26
C VAL A 330 14.33 -9.63 -8.91
N GLN A 331 15.50 -10.24 -8.73
CA GLN A 331 16.36 -10.07 -7.57
C GLN A 331 17.52 -9.11 -7.85
N GLN A 332 17.33 -8.13 -8.74
CA GLN A 332 18.33 -7.10 -9.08
C GLN A 332 19.67 -7.67 -9.58
N GLY A 333 19.62 -8.81 -10.27
CA GLY A 333 20.77 -9.51 -10.82
C GLY A 333 21.49 -10.42 -9.80
N ALA A 334 20.88 -10.71 -8.65
CA ALA A 334 21.44 -11.66 -7.70
C ALA A 334 21.53 -13.07 -8.29
N LYS A 335 22.57 -13.82 -7.90
CA LYS A 335 22.75 -15.23 -8.23
C LYS A 335 21.55 -16.04 -7.73
N ALA A 336 20.89 -16.75 -8.63
CA ALA A 336 19.87 -17.71 -8.27
C ALA A 336 20.48 -18.95 -7.61
N VAL A 337 19.82 -19.45 -6.57
CA VAL A 337 20.19 -20.68 -5.86
C VAL A 337 18.95 -21.53 -5.66
N SER A 338 19.08 -22.85 -5.72
CA SER A 338 18.00 -23.83 -5.55
C SER A 338 16.75 -23.48 -6.37
N LYS A 339 16.95 -23.08 -7.63
CA LYS A 339 15.90 -22.47 -8.46
C LYS A 339 15.85 -23.09 -9.85
N GLU A 340 14.64 -23.32 -10.33
CA GLU A 340 14.33 -23.61 -11.73
C GLU A 340 14.05 -22.31 -12.48
N VAL A 341 14.61 -22.20 -13.68
CA VAL A 341 14.55 -21.00 -14.52
C VAL A 341 14.18 -21.43 -15.92
N TYR A 342 13.20 -20.74 -16.50
CA TYR A 342 12.93 -20.81 -17.93
C TYR A 342 13.79 -19.77 -18.66
N GLN A 343 14.55 -20.22 -19.64
CA GLN A 343 15.41 -19.39 -20.46
C GLN A 343 14.85 -19.34 -21.88
N ASP A 344 14.50 -18.14 -22.36
CA ASP A 344 13.89 -17.94 -23.68
C ASP A 344 14.88 -18.17 -24.85
N SER A 345 16.19 -18.22 -24.59
CA SER A 345 17.21 -18.45 -25.61
C SER A 345 17.15 -19.86 -26.21
N ASN A 346 17.38 -20.00 -27.53
CA ASN A 346 17.48 -21.26 -28.26
C ASN A 346 16.26 -22.19 -28.15
N GLY A 347 15.05 -21.62 -28.30
CA GLY A 347 13.81 -22.41 -28.35
C GLY A 347 13.15 -22.67 -27.00
N GLY A 348 13.62 -22.03 -25.93
CA GLY A 348 12.99 -22.09 -24.62
C GLY A 348 13.36 -23.35 -23.84
N LYS A 349 14.26 -23.24 -22.86
CA LYS A 349 14.68 -24.38 -22.03
C LYS A 349 14.44 -24.12 -20.55
N TRP A 350 14.02 -25.16 -19.83
CA TRP A 350 14.03 -25.18 -18.36
C TRP A 350 15.39 -25.65 -17.89
N VAL A 351 15.99 -24.93 -16.95
CA VAL A 351 17.30 -25.22 -16.36
C VAL A 351 17.17 -25.11 -14.85
N ARG A 352 17.96 -25.90 -14.10
CA ARG A 352 17.97 -25.86 -12.64
C ARG A 352 19.35 -25.51 -12.09
N TYR A 353 19.36 -24.68 -11.05
CA TYR A 353 20.54 -24.30 -10.30
C TYR A 353 20.49 -24.89 -8.88
N ASP A 354 21.63 -25.39 -8.41
CA ASP A 354 21.76 -26.01 -7.10
C ASP A 354 21.83 -24.98 -5.95
N ALA A 355 22.04 -25.46 -4.71
CA ALA A 355 22.12 -24.60 -3.53
C ALA A 355 23.30 -23.62 -3.54
N ASN A 356 24.34 -23.88 -4.33
CA ASN A 356 25.47 -22.97 -4.55
C ASN A 356 25.25 -22.05 -5.76
N GLY A 357 24.17 -22.27 -6.51
CA GLY A 357 23.78 -21.58 -7.72
C GLY A 357 24.40 -22.14 -8.99
N ALA A 358 25.13 -23.26 -8.92
CA ALA A 358 25.71 -23.88 -10.10
C ALA A 358 24.63 -24.62 -10.90
N MET A 359 24.68 -24.50 -12.22
CA MET A 359 23.76 -25.19 -13.12
C MET A 359 23.92 -26.70 -13.00
N ILE A 360 22.81 -27.39 -12.76
CA ILE A 360 22.76 -28.83 -12.69
C ILE A 360 22.83 -29.42 -14.10
N LYS A 361 23.65 -30.46 -14.24
CA LYS A 361 23.80 -31.28 -15.44
C LYS A 361 23.73 -32.74 -15.05
N GLY A 362 23.07 -33.57 -15.86
CA GLY A 362 22.83 -34.99 -15.61
C GLY A 362 21.58 -35.26 -14.77
N TRP A 363 21.57 -36.38 -14.07
CA TRP A 363 20.43 -36.82 -13.25
C TRP A 363 20.29 -36.00 -11.97
N TYR A 364 19.08 -35.53 -11.70
CA TYR A 364 18.70 -34.85 -10.46
C TYR A 364 17.48 -35.52 -9.84
N ALA A 365 17.48 -35.67 -8.51
CA ALA A 365 16.35 -36.21 -7.78
C ALA A 365 15.98 -35.29 -6.61
N GLN A 366 14.67 -35.04 -6.45
CA GLN A 366 14.11 -34.28 -5.33
C GLN A 366 12.68 -34.76 -5.07
N ASP A 367 12.30 -34.89 -3.80
CA ASP A 367 10.94 -35.26 -3.37
C ASP A 367 10.39 -36.51 -4.07
N GLY A 368 11.25 -37.52 -4.26
CA GLY A 368 10.91 -38.78 -4.92
C GLY A 368 10.75 -38.71 -6.44
N LYS A 369 10.93 -37.54 -7.05
CA LYS A 369 10.91 -37.33 -8.50
C LYS A 369 12.33 -37.27 -9.06
N ARG A 370 12.48 -37.64 -10.33
CA ARG A 370 13.76 -37.61 -11.06
C ARG A 370 13.61 -36.85 -12.36
N TRP A 371 14.63 -36.06 -12.69
CA TRP A 371 14.75 -35.32 -13.94
C TRP A 371 16.15 -35.52 -14.51
N TYR A 372 16.27 -35.43 -15.82
CA TYR A 372 17.57 -35.43 -16.48
C TYR A 372 17.79 -34.06 -17.13
N TYR A 373 18.94 -33.44 -16.83
CA TYR A 373 19.37 -32.17 -17.43
C TYR A 373 20.50 -32.46 -18.41
N ASP A 374 20.40 -31.97 -19.64
CA ASP A 374 21.39 -32.25 -20.68
C ASP A 374 22.81 -31.78 -20.29
N LEU A 375 23.81 -32.62 -20.58
CA LEU A 375 25.19 -32.41 -20.15
C LEU A 375 25.85 -31.20 -20.82
N ASN A 376 25.38 -30.79 -21.99
CA ASN A 376 25.94 -29.66 -22.71
C ASN A 376 25.25 -28.36 -22.29
N THR A 377 23.92 -28.36 -22.38
CA THR A 377 23.07 -27.17 -22.34
C THR A 377 22.37 -26.94 -20.99
N GLY A 378 22.31 -27.96 -20.12
CA GLY A 378 21.54 -27.93 -18.88
C GLY A 378 20.02 -27.95 -19.10
N ALA A 379 19.52 -28.20 -20.31
CA ALA A 379 18.09 -28.24 -20.59
C ALA A 379 17.43 -29.47 -19.93
N MET A 380 16.31 -29.25 -19.24
CA MET A 380 15.54 -30.29 -18.58
C MET A 380 14.79 -31.16 -19.60
N TYR A 381 14.98 -32.47 -19.49
CA TYR A 381 14.17 -33.50 -20.11
C TYR A 381 13.33 -34.18 -19.02
N LYS A 382 12.03 -34.33 -19.25
CA LYS A 382 11.17 -35.11 -18.34
C LYS A 382 11.56 -36.59 -18.46
N GLY A 383 11.84 -37.21 -17.32
CA GLY A 383 11.96 -38.66 -17.16
C GLY A 383 10.68 -39.25 -16.62
#